data_AF-A0A7Z2GMQ2-F1
#
_entry.id   AF-A0A7Z2GMQ2-F1
#
_cell.length_a   1.000
_cell.length_b   1.000
_cell.length_c   1.000
_cell.angle_alpha   90.00
_cell.angle_beta   90.00
_cell.angle_gamma   90.00
#
_symmetry.space_group_name_H-M   'P 1'
#
loop_
_entity.id
_entity.type
_entity.pdbx_description
1 polymer ?
#
loop_
_entity_poly.entity_id
_entity_poly.type
_entity_poly.pdbx_seq_one_letter_code
_entity_poly.pdbx_strand_id
1 'polypeptide(L)'
;MANTRPFSVSVVAWLTIICGALGLLQKSSGEQIPSVMVGPVVATLICVVTGVEMLSSVWMLRGSRLARTIYVACLVGMTAFIGIRVLAVGLPSRIVFPVAFTAAMVYFLYRPTASQFFARAKRPQQG
;
A
#
# COMPACT_ATOMS: atom_id res chain seq x y z
N MET A 1 21.43 -13.55 -16.79
CA MET A 1 20.56 -12.41 -17.14
C MET A 1 20.25 -11.63 -15.87
N ALA A 2 20.63 -10.36 -15.82
CA ALA A 2 20.47 -9.51 -14.65
C ALA A 2 19.03 -9.57 -14.12
N ASN A 3 18.89 -9.67 -12.80
CA ASN A 3 17.60 -9.69 -12.13
C ASN A 3 17.02 -8.25 -12.13
N THR A 4 16.67 -7.77 -13.32
CA THR A 4 16.23 -6.39 -13.53
C THR A 4 14.91 -6.19 -12.82
N ARG A 5 14.91 -5.33 -11.81
CA ARG A 5 13.71 -4.99 -11.05
C ARG A 5 12.68 -4.38 -12.01
N PRO A 6 11.42 -4.89 -12.03
CA PRO A 6 10.40 -4.29 -12.86
C PRO A 6 10.16 -2.84 -12.41
N PHE A 7 10.15 -1.92 -13.37
CA PHE A 7 9.94 -0.48 -13.10
C PHE A 7 8.66 -0.24 -12.29
N SER A 8 7.60 -1.00 -12.56
CA SER A 8 6.34 -0.90 -11.82
C SER A 8 6.49 -1.17 -10.31
N VAL A 9 7.29 -2.16 -9.91
CA VAL A 9 7.51 -2.48 -8.49
C VAL A 9 8.26 -1.36 -7.79
N SER A 10 9.28 -0.80 -8.45
CA SER A 10 10.03 0.35 -7.94
C SER A 10 9.13 1.58 -7.78
N VAL A 11 8.32 1.90 -8.79
CA VAL A 11 7.40 3.05 -8.75
C VAL A 11 6.36 2.90 -7.65
N VAL A 12 5.72 1.74 -7.54
CA VAL A 12 4.70 1.47 -6.49
C VAL A 12 5.31 1.58 -5.09
N ALA A 13 6.50 1.01 -4.88
CA ALA A 13 7.17 1.08 -3.58
C ALA A 13 7.56 2.51 -3.21
N TRP A 14 8.15 3.27 -4.13
CA TRP A 14 8.54 4.66 -3.87
C TRP A 14 7.33 5.58 -3.68
N LEU A 15 6.28 5.43 -4.48
CA LEU A 15 5.03 6.17 -4.29
C LEU A 15 4.45 5.92 -2.90
N THR A 16 4.40 4.66 -2.46
CA THR A 16 3.90 4.33 -1.12
C THR A 16 4.77 4.96 -0.03
N ILE A 17 6.09 4.88 -0.15
CA ILE A 17 7.01 5.45 0.84
C ILE A 17 6.82 6.97 0.94
N ILE A 18 6.76 7.67 -0.20
CA ILE A 18 6.62 9.13 -0.23
C ILE A 18 5.24 9.55 0.27
N CYS A 19 4.16 8.96 -0.26
CA CYS A 19 2.80 9.28 0.17
C CYS A 19 2.55 8.93 1.64
N GLY A 20 3.07 7.79 2.11
CA GLY A 20 2.99 7.39 3.51
C GLY A 20 3.73 8.34 4.43
N ALA A 21 4.95 8.75 4.05
CA ALA A 21 5.72 9.74 4.80
C ALA A 21 5.01 11.10 4.86
N LEU A 22 4.51 11.60 3.73
CA LEU A 22 3.73 12.85 3.69
C LEU A 22 2.46 12.76 4.55
N GLY A 23 1.73 11.65 4.47
CA GLY A 23 0.51 11.45 5.26
C GLY A 23 0.78 11.37 6.77
N LEU A 24 1.90 10.76 7.18
CA LEU A 24 2.33 10.76 8.58
C LEU A 24 2.79 12.15 9.03
N LEU A 25 3.50 12.89 8.18
CA LEU A 25 3.92 14.25 8.46
C LEU A 25 2.72 15.17 8.66
N GLN A 26 1.73 15.16 7.75
CA GLN A 26 0.50 15.94 7.87
C GLN A 26 -0.24 15.65 9.19
N LYS A 27 -0.35 14.38 9.58
CA LYS A 27 -0.94 13.99 10.86
C LYS A 27 -0.13 14.47 12.06
N SER A 28 1.20 14.44 11.98
CA SER A 28 2.08 14.92 13.05
C SER A 28 2.08 16.44 13.18
N SER A 29 1.86 17.16 12.09
CA SER A 29 1.79 18.62 12.03
C SER A 29 0.47 19.20 12.60
N GLY A 30 -0.43 18.34 13.07
CA GLY A 30 -1.69 18.78 13.66
C GLY A 30 -2.71 19.27 12.62
N GLU A 31 -2.46 19.08 11.32
CA GLU A 31 -3.47 19.23 10.28
C GLU A 31 -4.54 18.15 10.52
N GLN A 32 -5.58 18.54 11.25
CA GLN A 32 -6.69 17.66 11.57
C GLN A 32 -7.40 17.29 10.27
N ILE A 33 -7.09 16.10 9.76
CA ILE A 33 -8.10 15.28 9.08
C ILE A 33 -9.33 15.36 9.99
N PRO A 34 -10.50 15.83 9.52
CA PRO A 34 -11.62 16.19 10.39
C PRO A 34 -11.88 15.07 11.39
N SER A 35 -11.42 15.31 12.62
CA SER A 35 -11.39 14.38 13.76
C SER A 35 -12.81 13.97 14.18
N VAL A 36 -13.80 14.68 13.66
CA VAL A 36 -15.23 14.41 13.76
C VAL A 36 -15.61 13.04 13.17
N MET A 37 -14.83 12.49 12.21
CA MET A 37 -15.17 11.21 11.55
C MET A 37 -14.36 9.99 12.02
N VAL A 38 -13.25 10.19 12.74
CA VAL A 38 -12.22 9.16 12.94
C VAL A 38 -11.65 9.29 14.36
N GLY A 39 -12.21 8.54 15.32
CA GLY A 39 -11.75 8.58 16.72
C GLY A 39 -10.27 8.22 16.88
N PRO A 40 -9.65 8.53 18.04
CA PRO A 40 -8.20 8.42 18.24
C PRO A 40 -7.65 7.01 17.98
N VAL A 41 -8.42 5.97 18.32
CA VAL A 41 -8.08 4.57 18.04
C VAL A 41 -7.91 4.31 16.55
N VAL A 42 -8.82 4.84 15.73
CA VAL A 42 -8.79 4.65 14.27
C VAL A 42 -7.66 5.47 13.66
N ALA A 43 -7.40 6.67 14.16
CA ALA A 43 -6.27 7.49 13.71
C ALA A 43 -4.92 6.78 13.92
N THR A 44 -4.72 6.18 15.11
CA THR A 44 -3.54 5.37 15.44
C THR A 44 -3.44 4.14 14.55
N LEU A 45 -4.55 3.41 14.35
CA LEU A 45 -4.57 2.24 13.48
C LEU A 45 -4.13 2.59 12.05
N ILE A 46 -4.62 3.71 11.50
CA ILE A 46 -4.20 4.17 10.17
C ILE A 46 -2.68 4.44 10.15
N CYS A 47 -2.12 5.08 11.18
CA CYS A 47 -0.67 5.32 11.24
C CYS A 47 0.14 4.01 11.29
N VAL A 48 -0.30 3.03 12.07
CA VAL A 48 0.34 1.72 12.15
C VAL A 48 0.28 1.01 10.80
N VAL A 49 -0.88 0.98 10.15
CA VAL A 49 -1.03 0.36 8.83
C VAL A 49 -0.16 1.04 7.78
N THR A 50 -0.11 2.38 7.76
CA THR A 50 0.79 3.13 6.86
C THR A 50 2.26 2.79 7.11
N GLY A 51 2.69 2.65 8.37
CA GLY A 51 4.03 2.20 8.71
C GLY A 51 4.34 0.79 8.19
N VAL A 52 3.39 -0.14 8.31
CA VAL A 52 3.51 -1.51 7.78
C VAL A 52 3.57 -1.52 6.26
N GLU A 53 2.78 -0.68 5.57
CA GLU A 53 2.81 -0.53 4.11
C GLU A 53 4.16 0.02 3.62
N MET A 54 4.73 1.01 4.32
CA MET A 54 6.06 1.54 4.01
C MET A 54 7.14 0.48 4.19
N LEU A 55 7.13 -0.25 5.31
CA LEU A 55 8.09 -1.32 5.58
C LEU A 55 7.97 -2.45 4.55
N SER A 56 6.73 -2.83 4.22
CA SER A 56 6.44 -3.83 3.19
C SER A 56 6.93 -3.37 1.82
N SER A 57 6.80 -2.08 1.49
CA SER A 57 7.30 -1.50 0.24
C SER A 57 8.83 -1.60 0.13
N VAL A 58 9.55 -1.33 1.21
CA VAL A 58 11.02 -1.50 1.28
C VAL A 58 11.41 -2.96 1.04
N TRP A 59 10.69 -3.90 1.66
CA TRP A 59 10.96 -5.33 1.47
C TRP A 59 10.53 -5.85 0.09
N MET A 60 9.55 -5.21 -0.53
CA MET A 60 9.14 -5.46 -1.92
C MET A 60 10.26 -5.09 -2.90
N LEU A 61 11.01 -4.01 -2.65
CA LEU A 61 12.19 -3.65 -3.44
C LEU A 61 13.29 -4.73 -3.39
N ARG A 62 13.34 -5.52 -2.31
CA ARG A 62 14.23 -6.68 -2.16
C ARG A 62 13.68 -7.96 -2.82
N GLY A 63 12.48 -7.93 -3.40
CA GLY A 63 11.86 -9.08 -4.05
C GLY A 63 11.14 -10.04 -3.10
N SER A 64 10.83 -9.62 -1.87
CA SER A 64 10.09 -10.47 -0.94
C SER A 64 8.63 -10.66 -1.38
N ARG A 65 8.23 -11.92 -1.63
CA ARG A 65 6.83 -12.29 -1.91
C ARG A 65 5.91 -11.99 -0.74
N LEU A 66 6.37 -12.27 0.48
CA LEU A 66 5.60 -12.03 1.70
C LEU A 66 5.30 -10.54 1.87
N ALA A 67 6.29 -9.68 1.60
CA ALA A 67 6.10 -8.25 1.66
C ALA A 67 5.06 -7.75 0.65
N ARG A 68 5.03 -8.33 -0.57
CA ARG A 68 3.97 -8.05 -1.54
C ARG A 68 2.58 -8.44 -1.01
N THR A 69 2.45 -9.63 -0.42
CA THR A 69 1.16 -10.10 0.10
C THR A 69 0.69 -9.23 1.27
N ILE A 70 1.59 -8.88 2.20
CA ILE A 70 1.26 -8.01 3.34
C ILE A 70 0.83 -6.62 2.84
N TYR A 71 1.59 -6.04 1.91
CA TYR A 71 1.26 -4.75 1.30
C TYR A 71 -0.15 -4.76 0.69
N VAL A 72 -0.46 -5.78 -0.13
CA VAL A 72 -1.77 -5.88 -0.78
C VAL A 72 -2.89 -6.14 0.21
N ALA A 73 -2.65 -6.96 1.24
CA ALA A 73 -3.63 -7.20 2.30
C ALA A 73 -3.95 -5.90 3.06
N CYS A 74 -2.93 -5.11 3.42
CA CYS A 74 -3.11 -3.80 4.05
C CYS A 74 -3.90 -2.84 3.13
N LEU A 75 -3.50 -2.73 1.86
CA LEU A 75 -4.11 -1.82 0.91
C LEU A 75 -5.60 -2.13 0.66
N VAL A 76 -5.92 -3.41 0.46
CA VAL A 76 -7.31 -3.88 0.28
C VAL A 76 -8.11 -3.69 1.56
N GLY A 77 -7.55 -4.05 2.72
CA GLY A 77 -8.18 -3.88 4.02
C GLY A 77 -8.52 -2.42 4.32
N MET A 78 -7.60 -1.50 4.05
CA MET A 78 -7.81 -0.06 4.21
C MET A 78 -8.86 0.49 3.25
N THR A 79 -8.85 0.03 2.00
CA THR A 79 -9.86 0.41 1.01
C THR A 79 -11.26 -0.05 1.43
N ALA A 80 -11.39 -1.28 1.93
CA ALA A 80 -12.65 -1.79 2.47
C ALA A 80 -13.11 -0.99 3.70
N PHE A 81 -12.19 -0.69 4.62
CA PHE A 81 -12.48 0.12 5.80
C PHE A 81 -12.99 1.52 5.42
N ILE A 82 -12.29 2.21 4.52
CA ILE A 82 -12.71 3.53 3.99
C ILE A 82 -14.07 3.39 3.30
N GLY A 83 -14.26 2.35 2.49
CA GLY A 83 -15.51 2.08 1.79
C GLY A 83 -16.72 1.96 2.71
N ILE A 84 -16.60 1.17 3.78
CA ILE A 84 -17.65 1.02 4.80
C ILE A 84 -17.99 2.39 5.42
N ARG A 85 -16.98 3.20 5.74
CA ARG A 85 -17.20 4.53 6.34
C ARG A 85 -17.86 5.50 5.37
N VAL A 86 -17.44 5.50 4.10
CA VAL A 86 -18.00 6.35 3.05
C VAL A 86 -19.46 5.99 2.75
N LEU A 87 -19.78 4.69 2.74
CA LEU A 87 -21.15 4.18 2.62
C LEU A 87 -22.01 4.63 3.82
N ALA A 88 -21.48 4.53 5.04
CA ALA A 88 -22.18 4.94 6.26
C ALA A 88 -22.50 6.45 6.30
N VAL A 89 -21.68 7.29 5.64
CA VAL A 89 -21.90 8.75 5.53
C VAL A 89 -22.72 9.11 4.28
N GLY A 90 -23.15 8.14 3.48
CA GLY A 90 -24.04 8.36 2.34
C GLY A 90 -23.37 9.03 1.12
N LEU A 91 -22.04 8.91 0.97
CA LEU A 91 -21.26 9.53 -0.10
C LEU A 91 -20.58 8.49 -1.02
N PRO A 92 -21.33 7.54 -1.63
CA PRO A 92 -20.75 6.40 -2.33
C PRO A 92 -19.82 6.78 -3.48
N SER A 93 -20.01 7.92 -4.13
CA SER A 93 -19.13 8.40 -5.21
C SER A 93 -17.67 8.58 -4.77
N ARG A 94 -17.41 8.82 -3.48
CA ARG A 94 -16.04 8.98 -2.94
C ARG A 94 -15.26 7.67 -2.86
N ILE A 95 -15.91 6.51 -3.02
CA ILE A 95 -15.24 5.20 -2.97
C ILE A 95 -14.54 4.85 -4.29
N VAL A 96 -14.97 5.47 -5.41
CA VAL A 96 -14.54 5.10 -6.76
C VAL A 96 -13.03 5.28 -6.91
N PHE A 97 -12.49 6.42 -6.44
CA PHE A 97 -11.07 6.70 -6.54
C PHE A 97 -10.19 5.76 -5.69
N PRO A 98 -10.45 5.55 -4.37
CA PRO A 98 -9.74 4.55 -3.57
C PRO A 98 -9.74 3.15 -4.18
N VAL A 99 -10.89 2.71 -4.69
CA VAL A 99 -11.02 1.38 -5.30
C VAL A 99 -10.23 1.29 -6.61
N ALA A 100 -10.33 2.29 -7.48
CA ALA A 100 -9.58 2.32 -8.74
C ALA A 100 -8.05 2.36 -8.50
N PHE A 101 -7.61 3.16 -7.52
CA PHE A 101 -6.21 3.22 -7.12
C PHE A 101 -5.71 1.86 -6.61
N THR A 102 -6.45 1.24 -5.69
CA THR A 102 -6.12 -0.09 -5.17
C THR A 102 -6.08 -1.15 -6.27
N ALA A 103 -7.06 -1.15 -7.17
CA ALA A 103 -7.09 -2.07 -8.31
C ALA A 103 -5.86 -1.89 -9.22
N ALA A 104 -5.47 -0.64 -9.50
CA ALA A 104 -4.28 -0.34 -10.31
C ALA A 104 -3.00 -0.86 -9.64
N MET A 105 -2.81 -0.58 -8.34
CA MET A 105 -1.63 -1.05 -7.59
C MET A 105 -1.54 -2.57 -7.58
N VAL A 106 -2.64 -3.26 -7.28
CA VAL A 106 -2.70 -4.73 -7.29
C VAL A 106 -2.40 -5.28 -8.68
N TYR A 107 -2.99 -4.72 -9.72
CA TYR A 107 -2.73 -5.13 -11.10
C TYR A 107 -1.24 -5.03 -11.46
N PHE A 108 -0.59 -3.90 -11.16
CA PHE A 108 0.84 -3.71 -11.43
C PHE A 108 1.75 -4.65 -10.62
N LEU A 109 1.34 -5.02 -9.41
CA LEU A 109 2.07 -5.94 -8.54
C LEU A 109 1.91 -7.42 -8.90
N TYR A 110 0.78 -7.79 -9.52
CA TYR A 110 0.48 -9.16 -9.92
C TYR A 110 0.69 -9.44 -11.41
N ARG A 111 0.93 -8.41 -12.23
CA ARG A 111 1.31 -8.57 -13.63
C ARG A 111 2.45 -9.59 -13.78
N PRO A 112 2.46 -10.45 -14.82
CA PRO A 112 3.41 -11.55 -14.98
C PRO A 112 4.89 -11.16 -14.81
N THR A 113 5.30 -9.98 -15.29
CA THR A 113 6.66 -9.44 -15.11
C THR A 113 7.03 -9.23 -13.64
N ALA A 114 6.15 -8.65 -12.83
CA ALA A 114 6.37 -8.47 -11.40
C ALA A 114 6.33 -9.82 -10.66
N SER A 115 5.35 -10.67 -10.98
CA SER A 115 5.22 -12.00 -10.39
C SER A 115 6.46 -12.89 -10.64
N GLN A 116 7.10 -12.78 -11.81
CA GLN A 116 8.37 -13.47 -12.10
C GLN A 116 9.54 -12.93 -11.27
N PHE A 117 9.61 -11.62 -11.02
CA PHE A 117 10.64 -11.03 -10.16
C PHE A 117 10.56 -11.55 -8.72
N PHE A 118 9.37 -11.50 -8.11
CA PHE A 118 9.17 -12.09 -6.78
C PHE A 118 9.32 -13.61 -6.81
N ALA A 119 9.06 -14.25 -7.96
CA ALA A 119 9.26 -15.69 -8.10
C ALA A 119 10.74 -16.08 -8.00
N ARG A 120 11.60 -15.34 -8.69
CA ARG A 120 13.06 -15.59 -8.78
C ARG A 120 13.81 -15.28 -7.49
N ALA A 121 13.35 -14.31 -6.70
CA ALA A 121 13.96 -13.98 -5.40
C ALA A 121 13.96 -15.15 -4.38
N LYS A 122 13.13 -16.19 -4.59
CA LYS A 122 13.09 -17.39 -3.74
C LYS A 122 14.07 -18.50 -4.16
N ARG A 123 14.69 -18.41 -5.35
CA ARG A 123 15.73 -19.36 -5.75
C ARG A 123 17.07 -18.81 -5.27
N PRO A 124 17.72 -19.40 -4.25
CA PRO A 124 19.14 -19.16 -4.08
C PRO A 124 19.80 -19.51 -5.42
N GLN A 125 20.69 -18.65 -5.90
CA GLN A 125 21.61 -19.07 -6.95
C GLN A 125 22.39 -20.24 -6.37
N GLN A 126 21.99 -21.47 -6.71
CA GLN A 126 22.91 -22.60 -6.71
C GLN A 126 23.85 -22.32 -7.89
N GLY A 127 24.94 -21.62 -7.59
CA GLY A 127 26.16 -21.54 -8.37
C GLY A 127 27.28 -22.00 -7.46
#